data_AF-A0A7C5ABF4-F1
#
_entry.id   AF-A0A7C5ABF4-F1
#
_cell.length_a   1.000
_cell.length_b   1.000
_cell.length_c   1.000
_cell.angle_alpha   90.00
_cell.angle_beta   90.00
_cell.angle_gamma   90.00
#
_symmetry.space_group_name_H-M   'P 1'
#
loop_
_entity.id
_entity.type
_entity.pdbx_description
1 polymer ?
#
loop_
_entity_poly.entity_id
_entity_poly.type
_entity_poly.pdbx_seq_one_letter_code
_entity_poly.pdbx_strand_id
1 'polypeptide(L)' 'MNMVAFDTLKLARKLRDAGMPAEQAEAVAEAEAEAFGEFVMAHLATKDDIAELKQEI' A
#
# COMPACT_ATOMS: atom_id res chain seq x y z
N MET A 1 -1.83 -8.32 -12.29
CA MET A 1 -1.43 -7.90 -10.93
C MET A 1 -2.43 -6.87 -10.43
N ASN A 2 -3.24 -7.20 -9.43
CA ASN A 2 -4.25 -6.28 -8.89
C ASN A 2 -3.57 -5.39 -7.84
N MET A 3 -3.25 -4.14 -8.19
CA MET A 3 -2.67 -3.18 -7.23
C MET A 3 -3.63 -3.02 -6.05
N VAL A 4 -3.14 -3.26 -4.84
CA VAL A 4 -3.92 -2.96 -3.62
C VAL A 4 -4.06 -1.45 -3.55
N ALA A 5 -5.29 -0.94 -3.68
CA ALA A 5 -5.54 0.48 -3.64
C ALA A 5 -5.32 1.02 -2.22
N PHE A 6 -4.40 1.97 -2.07
CA PHE A 6 -4.16 2.69 -0.82
C PHE A 6 -4.86 4.06 -0.88
N ASP A 7 -5.75 4.32 0.08
CA ASP A 7 -6.54 5.56 0.12
C ASP A 7 -5.76 6.66 0.85
N THR A 8 -4.88 7.33 0.11
CA THR A 8 -4.04 8.44 0.60
C THR A 8 -4.89 9.59 1.17
N LEU A 9 -6.02 9.90 0.55
CA LEU A 9 -6.91 10.97 1.00
C LEU A 9 -7.51 10.67 2.38
N LYS A 10 -7.91 9.42 2.63
CA LYS A 10 -8.43 9.01 3.94
C LYS A 10 -7.35 9.07 5.01
N LEU A 11 -6.11 8.70 4.70
CA LEU A 11 -5.00 8.78 5.65
C LEU A 11 -4.64 10.24 5.96
N ALA A 12 -4.46 11.08 4.94
CA ALA A 12 -4.16 12.50 5.12
C ALA A 12 -5.23 13.22 5.97
N ARG A 13 -6.51 12.89 5.75
CA ARG A 13 -7.62 13.39 6.59
C ARG A 13 -7.47 12.98 8.04
N LYS A 14 -7.19 11.70 8.32
CA LYS A 14 -6.99 11.22 9.69
C LYS A 14 -5.81 11.91 10.38
N LEU A 15 -4.69 12.10 9.67
CA LEU A 15 -3.51 12.76 10.20
C LEU A 15 -3.81 14.23 10.54
N ARG A 16 -4.53 14.93 9.65
CA ARG A 16 -4.98 16.29 9.89
C ARG A 16 -5.93 16.39 11.09
N ASP A 17 -6.89 15.47 11.19
CA ASP A 17 -7.83 15.42 12.31
C ASP A 17 -7.11 15.13 13.64
N ALA A 18 -5.94 14.48 13.60
CA ALA A 18 -5.04 14.28 14.74
C ALA A 18 -4.14 15.50 15.04
N GLY A 19 -4.28 16.60 14.30
CA GLY A 19 -3.54 17.85 14.51
C GLY A 19 -2.30 18.03 13.63
N MET A 20 -2.05 17.14 12.67
CA MET A 20 -0.94 17.31 11.71
C MET A 20 -1.26 18.44 10.71
N PRO A 21 -0.29 19.31 10.37
CA PRO A 21 -0.45 20.28 9.28
C PRO A 21 -0.81 19.60 7.96
N ALA A 22 -1.64 20.25 7.14
CA ALA A 22 -2.18 19.65 5.91
C ALA A 22 -1.07 19.19 4.93
N GLU A 23 -0.05 20.02 4.70
CA GLU A 23 1.07 19.68 3.82
C GLU A 23 1.86 18.46 4.32
N GLN A 24 2.04 18.34 5.64
CA GLN A 24 2.72 17.18 6.23
C GLN A 24 1.84 15.92 6.14
N ALA A 25 0.54 16.05 6.39
CA ALA A 25 -0.40 14.94 6.32
C ALA A 25 -0.48 14.35 4.90
N GLU A 26 -0.46 15.20 3.88
CA GLU A 26 -0.42 14.79 2.47
C GLU A 26 0.91 14.11 2.14
N ALA A 27 2.04 14.73 2.49
CA ALA A 27 3.36 14.16 2.23
C ALA A 27 3.57 12.79 2.90
N VAL A 28 3.11 12.63 4.15
CA VAL A 28 3.17 11.34 4.86
C VAL A 28 2.28 10.30 4.19
N ALA A 29 1.07 10.69 3.80
CA ALA A 29 0.15 9.75 3.17
C ALA A 29 0.65 9.25 1.80
N GLU A 30 1.32 10.10 1.02
CA GLU A 30 1.97 9.71 -0.23
C GLU A 30 3.15 8.78 0.01
N ALA A 31 4.05 9.13 0.94
CA ALA A 31 5.21 8.29 1.26
C ALA A 31 4.81 6.90 1.79
N GLU A 32 3.75 6.83 2.61
CA GLU A 32 3.25 5.56 3.13
C GLU A 32 2.59 4.72 2.03
N ALA A 33 1.88 5.32 1.07
CA ALA A 33 1.31 4.60 -0.06
C ALA A 33 2.39 3.99 -0.97
N GLU A 34 3.47 4.72 -1.21
CA GLU A 34 4.61 4.24 -1.99
C GLU A 34 5.29 3.07 -1.27
N ALA A 35 5.67 3.25 0.00
CA ALA A 35 6.30 2.20 0.80
C ALA A 35 5.42 0.95 0.93
N PHE A 36 4.11 1.12 1.11
CA PHE A 36 3.17 0.02 1.19
C PHE A 36 3.04 -0.70 -0.16
N GLY A 37 3.01 0.04 -1.27
CA GLY A 37 3.04 -0.51 -2.61
C GLY A 37 4.23 -1.41 -2.84
N GLU A 38 5.44 -0.94 -2.53
CA GLU A 38 6.67 -1.72 -2.65
C GLU A 38 6.65 -2.98 -1.76
N PHE A 39 6.25 -2.83 -0.49
CA PHE A 39 6.18 -3.95 0.44
C PHE A 39 5.23 -5.04 -0.04
N VAL A 40 4.03 -4.66 -0.48
CA VAL A 40 3.01 -5.59 -1.00
C VAL A 40 3.54 -6.31 -2.24
N MET A 41 4.18 -5.60 -3.17
CA MET A 41 4.71 -6.21 -4.39
C MET A 41 5.82 -7.23 -4.10
N ALA A 42 6.65 -6.99 -3.08
CA ALA A 42 7.76 -7.88 -2.75
C ALA A 42 7.36 -9.12 -1.93
N HIS A 43 6.27 -9.08 -1.17
CA HIS A 43 5.96 -10.11 -0.16
C HIS A 43 4.60 -10.79 -0.33
N LEU A 44 3.71 -10.26 -1.18
CA LEU A 44 2.38 -10.84 -1.34
C LEU A 44 2.41 -11.96 -2.38
N ALA A 45 2.29 -13.20 -1.91
CA ALA A 45 2.06 -14.35 -2.78
C ALA A 45 0.76 -14.14 -3.59
N THR A 46 0.88 -14.30 -4.89
CA THR A 46 -0.17 -14.15 -5.89
C THR A 46 -0.75 -15.51 -6.29
N LYS A 47 -1.79 -15.48 -7.13
CA LYS A 47 -2.36 -16.71 -7.70
C LYS A 47 -1.38 -17.41 -8.64
N ASP A 48 -0.46 -16.67 -9.25
CA ASP A 48 0.51 -17.20 -10.19
C ASP A 48 1.56 -18.04 -9.43
N ASP A 49 2.00 -17.58 -8.26
CA ASP A 49 2.91 -18.34 -7.37
C ASP A 49 2.29 -19.69 -6.95
N ILE A 50 0.97 -19.72 -6.71
CA ILE A 50 0.24 -20.96 -6.38
C ILE A 50 0.13 -21.88 -7.62
N ALA A 51 -0.03 -21.31 -8.81
CA ALA A 51 -0.11 -22.08 -10.05
C ALA A 51 1.24 -22.72 -10.39
N GLU A 52 2.35 -22.02 -10.15
CA GLU A 52 3.71 -22.54 -10.30
C GLU A 52 3.97 -23.72 -9.36
N LEU A 53 3.68 -23.57 -8.06
CA LEU A 53 3.82 -24.65 -7.07
C LEU A 53 3.03 -25.91 -7.42
N LYS A 54 1.87 -25.79 -8.10
CA LYS A 54 1.06 -26.94 -8.53
C LYS A 54 1.65 -27.70 -9.71
N GLN A 55 2.53 -27.09 -10.50
CA GLN A 55 3.20 -27.77 -11.61
C GLN A 55 4.42 -28.56 -11.15
N GLU A 56 4.96 -28.25 -9.97
CA GLU A 56 6.12 -28.93 -9.37
C GLU A 56 5.77 -30.16 -8.52
N ILE A 57 4.46 -30.46 -8.34
CA ILE A 57 3.93 -31.64 -7.63
C ILE A 57 3.39 -32.66 -8.63
#